data_AF-A0A7S0G658-F1
#
_entry.id   AF-A0A7S0G658-F1
#
_cell.length_a   1.000
_cell.length_b   1.000
_cell.length_c   1.000
_cell.angle_alpha   90.00
_cell.angle_beta   90.00
_cell.angle_gamma   90.00
#
_symmetry.space_group_name_H-M   'P 1'
#
loop_
_entity.id
_entity.type
_entity.pdbx_description
1 polymer ?
#
loop_
_entity_poly.entity_id
_entity_poly.type
_entity_poly.pdbx_seq_one_letter_code
_entity_poly.pdbx_strand_id
1 'polypeptide(L)'
;KYLINFGQLRLSKPTFTEANAETFPLYPNKARLRNLTYSAPLYCDITMKKIRVLNEETAEEELEEEKTSKVFIGRIPIMLRSMYCLLADMDDEALAAVGECTVDQGGYFVINGSEKVLIAQERMSTNQVHVFKKTMPTKYSHVAEIRSIAEGGKPVPT
;
A
#
# COMPACT_ATOMS: atom_id res chain seq x y z
N LYS A 1 -26.68 0.12 -16.16
CA LYS A 1 -25.91 0.24 -14.90
C LYS A 1 -24.62 -0.57 -15.03
N TYR A 2 -23.48 -0.02 -14.61
CA TYR A 2 -22.20 -0.75 -14.56
C TYR A 2 -21.81 -0.99 -13.10
N LEU A 3 -21.35 -2.19 -12.78
CA LEU A 3 -20.83 -2.59 -11.48
C LEU A 3 -19.43 -3.16 -11.68
N ILE A 4 -18.46 -2.65 -10.94
CA ILE A 4 -17.07 -3.10 -11.01
C ILE A 4 -16.73 -3.72 -9.66
N ASN A 5 -16.31 -4.98 -9.67
CA ASN A 5 -15.87 -5.70 -8.50
C ASN A 5 -14.36 -5.94 -8.57
N PHE A 6 -13.65 -5.58 -7.50
CA PHE A 6 -12.24 -5.88 -7.32
C PHE A 6 -12.10 -7.19 -6.56
N GLY A 7 -11.45 -8.16 -7.18
CA GLY A 7 -11.18 -9.48 -6.64
C GLY A 7 -9.83 -9.54 -5.94
N GLN A 8 -9.12 -10.65 -6.15
CA GLN A 8 -7.87 -10.93 -5.45
C GLN A 8 -6.75 -9.99 -5.90
N LEU A 9 -6.07 -9.38 -4.92
CA LEU A 9 -4.82 -8.65 -5.13
C LEU A 9 -3.64 -9.62 -5.17
N ARG A 10 -2.72 -9.41 -6.11
CA ARG A 10 -1.48 -10.17 -6.24
C ARG A 10 -0.30 -9.20 -6.30
N LEU A 11 0.57 -9.27 -5.30
CA LEU A 11 1.83 -8.55 -5.28
C LEU A 11 2.94 -9.47 -5.77
N SER A 12 3.73 -8.98 -6.73
CA SER A 12 4.88 -9.71 -7.25
C SER A 12 6.18 -9.28 -6.56
N LYS A 13 7.31 -9.91 -6.86
CA LYS A 13 8.62 -9.42 -6.37
C LYS A 13 9.04 -8.16 -7.16
N PRO A 14 9.94 -7.31 -6.60
CA PRO A 14 10.44 -6.11 -7.29
C PRO A 14 11.05 -6.39 -8.66
N THR A 15 10.55 -5.68 -9.68
CA THR A 15 11.03 -5.77 -11.07
C THR A 15 11.22 -4.39 -11.69
N PHE A 16 11.97 -4.29 -12.77
CA PHE A 16 12.14 -3.07 -13.55
C PHE A 16 12.02 -3.40 -15.03
N THR A 17 11.21 -2.62 -15.75
CA THR A 17 11.01 -2.78 -17.20
C THR A 17 11.81 -1.69 -17.93
N GLU A 18 12.71 -2.10 -18.80
CA GLU A 18 13.54 -1.19 -19.60
C GLU A 18 12.80 -0.69 -20.85
N ALA A 19 13.38 0.29 -21.54
CA ALA A 19 12.76 0.91 -22.72
C ALA A 19 12.53 -0.08 -23.88
N ASN A 20 13.26 -1.19 -23.90
CA ASN A 20 13.10 -2.31 -24.84
C ASN A 20 11.95 -3.27 -24.42
N ALA A 21 11.17 -2.94 -23.40
CA ALA A 21 10.11 -3.76 -22.81
C ALA A 21 10.58 -5.06 -22.12
N GLU A 22 11.88 -5.25 -21.91
CA GLU A 22 12.39 -6.37 -21.12
C GLU A 22 12.24 -6.08 -19.62
N THR A 23 11.79 -7.08 -18.87
CA THR A 23 11.56 -6.97 -17.43
C THR A 23 12.58 -7.79 -16.65
N PHE A 24 13.31 -7.12 -15.76
CA PHE A 24 14.35 -7.72 -14.93
C PHE A 24 13.98 -7.66 -13.45
N PRO A 25 14.47 -8.60 -12.62
CA PRO A 25 14.44 -8.41 -11.18
C PRO A 25 15.24 -7.14 -10.82
N LEU A 26 14.64 -6.30 -9.98
CA LEU A 26 15.27 -5.07 -9.53
C LEU A 26 15.83 -5.32 -8.13
N TYR A 27 17.15 -5.43 -7.99
CA TYR A 27 17.83 -5.51 -6.70
C TYR A 27 17.99 -4.13 -6.04
N PRO A 28 18.06 -4.02 -4.69
CA PRO A 28 18.14 -2.73 -4.01
C PRO A 28 19.39 -1.92 -4.38
N ASN A 29 20.56 -2.55 -4.49
CA ASN A 29 21.79 -1.90 -4.96
C ASN A 29 21.60 -1.23 -6.34
N LYS A 30 20.96 -1.91 -7.29
CA LYS A 30 20.68 -1.41 -8.64
C LYS A 30 19.68 -0.26 -8.59
N ALA A 31 18.70 -0.33 -7.68
CA ALA A 31 17.76 0.78 -7.47
C ALA A 31 18.47 2.04 -6.94
N ARG A 32 19.40 1.89 -5.98
CA ARG A 32 20.25 2.97 -5.47
C ARG A 32 21.09 3.61 -6.57
N LEU A 33 21.89 2.81 -7.27
CA LEU A 33 22.85 3.29 -8.26
C LEU A 33 22.20 3.94 -9.50
N ARG A 34 20.98 3.52 -9.87
CA ARG A 34 20.26 4.03 -11.04
C ARG A 34 19.21 5.08 -10.71
N ASN A 35 19.13 5.57 -9.47
CA ASN A 35 18.10 6.50 -9.01
C ASN A 35 16.66 5.98 -9.25
N LEU A 36 16.44 4.67 -9.10
CA LEU A 36 15.13 4.03 -9.28
C LEU A 36 14.42 3.86 -7.93
N THR A 37 13.11 3.63 -8.00
CA THR A 37 12.31 3.25 -6.84
C THR A 37 12.19 1.73 -6.75
N TYR A 38 12.69 1.14 -5.66
CA TYR A 38 12.59 -0.28 -5.38
C TYR A 38 11.14 -0.65 -5.01
N SER A 39 10.39 -1.07 -6.01
CA SER A 39 8.95 -1.31 -5.94
C SER A 39 8.56 -2.58 -6.67
N ALA A 40 7.45 -3.17 -6.28
CA ALA A 40 6.87 -4.33 -6.94
C ALA A 40 5.56 -3.98 -7.66
N PRO A 41 5.28 -4.59 -8.83
CA PRO A 41 3.98 -4.46 -9.48
C PRO A 41 2.87 -5.16 -8.69
N LEU A 42 1.74 -4.45 -8.56
CA LEU A 42 0.50 -4.90 -7.96
C LEU A 42 -0.53 -5.18 -9.06
N TYR A 43 -1.12 -6.36 -9.02
CA TYR A 43 -2.16 -6.79 -9.93
C TYR A 43 -3.47 -7.06 -9.17
N CYS A 44 -4.61 -6.87 -9.82
CA CYS A 44 -5.93 -7.16 -9.29
C CYS A 44 -6.77 -7.89 -10.34
N ASP A 45 -7.61 -8.82 -9.90
CA ASP A 45 -8.66 -9.37 -10.75
C ASP A 45 -9.86 -8.41 -10.73
N ILE A 46 -10.37 -8.04 -11.90
CA ILE A 46 -11.49 -7.12 -12.03
C ILE A 46 -12.64 -7.85 -12.73
N THR A 47 -13.83 -7.75 -12.16
CA THR A 47 -15.07 -8.25 -12.77
C THR A 47 -16.00 -7.08 -13.04
N MET A 48 -16.33 -6.84 -14.30
CA MET A 48 -17.28 -5.82 -14.73
C MET A 48 -18.62 -6.49 -15.06
N LYS A 49 -19.70 -6.01 -14.45
CA LYS A 49 -21.07 -6.41 -14.74
C LYS A 49 -21.81 -5.24 -15.36
N LYS A 50 -22.35 -5.45 -16.55
CA LYS A 50 -23.20 -4.49 -17.25
C LYS A 50 -24.64 -4.99 -17.18
N ILE A 51 -25.47 -4.20 -16.52
CA ILE A 51 -26.90 -4.46 -16.37
C ILE A 51 -27.64 -3.51 -17.32
N ARG A 52 -28.34 -4.07 -18.30
CA ARG A 52 -29.25 -3.33 -19.19
C ARG A 52 -30.68 -3.72 -18.83
N VAL A 53 -31.55 -2.73 -18.65
CA VAL A 53 -32.98 -2.98 -18.52
C VAL A 53 -33.53 -3.11 -19.93
N LEU A 54 -34.09 -4.27 -20.26
CA LEU A 54 -34.67 -4.55 -21.57
C LEU A 54 -36.11 -4.04 -21.66
N ASN A 55 -36.84 -4.05 -20.54
CA ASN A 55 -38.22 -3.59 -20.48
C ASN A 55 -38.54 -2.99 -19.10
N GLU A 56 -39.08 -1.76 -19.07
CA GLU A 56 -39.38 -1.06 -17.81
C GLU A 56 -40.66 -1.58 -17.13
N GLU A 57 -41.59 -2.16 -17.90
CA GLU A 57 -42.87 -2.67 -17.37
C GLU A 57 -42.77 -4.07 -16.74
N THR A 58 -41.88 -4.94 -17.25
CA THR A 58 -41.67 -6.31 -16.75
C THR A 58 -40.44 -6.45 -15.86
N ALA A 59 -39.64 -5.38 -15.71
CA ALA A 59 -38.37 -5.37 -14.99
C ALA A 59 -37.37 -6.44 -15.47
N GLU A 60 -37.39 -6.78 -16.76
CA GLU A 60 -36.43 -7.72 -17.35
C GLU A 60 -35.05 -7.05 -17.49
N GLU A 61 -34.04 -7.66 -16.85
CA GLU A 61 -32.65 -7.20 -16.89
C GLU A 61 -31.75 -8.20 -17.64
N GLU A 62 -30.95 -7.68 -18.57
CA GLU A 62 -29.85 -8.40 -19.21
C GLU A 62 -28.54 -8.13 -18.44
N LEU A 63 -27.84 -9.20 -18.05
CA LEU A 63 -26.57 -9.12 -17.34
C LEU A 63 -25.43 -9.69 -18.19
N GLU A 64 -24.56 -8.80 -18.66
CA GLU A 64 -23.28 -9.17 -19.29
C GLU A 64 -22.17 -9.10 -18.22
N GLU A 65 -21.41 -10.18 -18.03
CA GLU A 65 -20.29 -10.24 -17.08
C GLU A 65 -18.96 -10.47 -17.81
N GLU A 66 -18.02 -9.55 -17.62
CA GLU A 66 -16.66 -9.61 -18.16
C GLU A 66 -15.66 -9.77 -17.00
N LYS A 67 -14.82 -10.79 -17.07
CA LYS A 67 -13.79 -11.07 -16.05
C LYS A 67 -12.41 -10.88 -16.64
N THR A 68 -11.65 -9.94 -16.06
CA THR A 68 -10.27 -9.66 -16.45
C THR A 68 -9.36 -9.95 -15.27
N SER A 69 -8.57 -11.02 -15.39
CA SER A 69 -7.60 -11.38 -14.36
C SER A 69 -6.28 -10.62 -14.53
N LYS A 70 -5.55 -10.41 -13.43
CA LYS A 70 -4.19 -9.82 -13.43
C LYS A 70 -4.09 -8.44 -14.10
N VAL A 71 -5.06 -7.56 -13.85
CA VAL A 71 -4.98 -6.16 -14.30
C VAL A 71 -3.92 -5.44 -13.47
N PHE A 72 -2.96 -4.79 -14.14
CA PHE A 72 -1.95 -3.98 -13.47
C PHE A 72 -2.59 -2.73 -12.86
N ILE A 73 -2.46 -2.56 -11.55
CA ILE A 73 -3.04 -1.43 -10.80
C ILE A 73 -2.00 -0.36 -10.52
N GLY A 74 -0.74 -0.76 -10.35
CA GLY A 74 0.34 0.15 -10.02
C GLY A 74 1.51 -0.56 -9.35
N ARG A 75 2.36 0.23 -8.68
CA ARG A 75 3.55 -0.27 -8.02
C ARG A 75 3.56 0.13 -6.55
N ILE A 76 3.99 -0.79 -5.68
CA ILE A 76 4.12 -0.54 -4.25
C ILE A 76 5.61 -0.59 -3.89
N PRO A 77 6.17 0.45 -3.23
CA PRO A 77 7.52 0.40 -2.68
C PRO A 77 7.67 -0.77 -1.70
N ILE A 78 8.73 -1.55 -1.85
CA ILE A 78 8.98 -2.72 -0.99
C ILE A 78 10.05 -2.36 0.04
N MET A 79 9.76 -2.63 1.30
CA MET A 79 10.71 -2.42 2.38
C MET A 79 11.85 -3.44 2.26
N LEU A 80 13.10 -3.00 2.41
CA LEU A 80 14.24 -3.89 2.39
C LEU A 80 14.16 -4.89 3.55
N ARG A 81 14.58 -6.14 3.29
CA ARG A 81 14.46 -7.31 4.19
C ARG A 81 13.03 -7.72 4.58
N SER A 82 11.99 -7.13 3.99
CA SER A 82 10.61 -7.63 4.16
C SER A 82 10.34 -8.91 3.36
N MET A 83 9.26 -9.63 3.67
CA MET A 83 8.86 -10.88 2.99
C MET A 83 8.81 -10.78 1.45
N TYR A 84 8.41 -9.63 0.90
CA TYR A 84 8.34 -9.41 -0.56
C TYR A 84 9.63 -8.84 -1.16
N CYS A 85 10.66 -8.59 -0.34
CA CYS A 85 11.98 -8.21 -0.82
C CYS A 85 12.66 -9.38 -1.55
N LEU A 86 13.54 -9.09 -2.50
CA LEU A 86 14.42 -10.09 -3.10
C LEU A 86 15.48 -10.60 -2.12
N LEU A 87 15.86 -9.80 -1.11
CA LEU A 87 16.90 -10.13 -0.13
C LEU A 87 16.39 -10.93 1.08
N ALA A 88 15.09 -11.26 1.13
CA ALA A 88 14.47 -11.84 2.33
C ALA A 88 15.03 -13.22 2.69
N ASP A 89 15.29 -14.04 1.67
CA ASP A 89 15.67 -15.45 1.80
C ASP A 89 17.11 -15.71 1.29
N MET A 90 17.92 -14.66 1.19
CA MET A 90 19.32 -14.75 0.74
C MET A 90 20.26 -14.98 1.92
N ASP A 91 21.23 -15.87 1.74
CA ASP A 91 22.33 -16.07 2.68
C ASP A 91 23.42 -14.99 2.51
N ASP A 92 24.39 -14.98 3.42
CA ASP A 92 25.46 -13.99 3.45
C ASP A 92 26.31 -13.98 2.18
N GLU A 93 26.54 -15.16 1.58
CA GLU A 93 27.29 -15.31 0.34
C GLU A 93 26.51 -14.71 -0.85
N ALA A 94 25.22 -15.01 -0.97
CA ALA A 94 24.37 -14.45 -2.01
C ALA A 94 24.21 -12.93 -1.86
N LEU A 95 24.07 -12.42 -0.63
CA LEU A 95 24.00 -10.99 -0.34
C LEU A 95 25.26 -10.26 -0.81
N ALA A 96 26.44 -10.79 -0.46
CA ALA A 96 27.70 -10.24 -0.91
C ALA A 96 27.83 -10.29 -2.45
N ALA A 97 27.39 -11.37 -3.09
CA ALA A 97 27.41 -11.53 -4.54
C ALA A 97 26.53 -10.50 -5.27
N VAL A 98 25.39 -10.12 -4.69
CA VAL A 98 24.52 -9.07 -5.24
C VAL A 98 24.93 -7.65 -4.79
N GLY A 99 26.06 -7.48 -4.09
CA GLY A 99 26.58 -6.18 -3.66
C GLY A 99 25.78 -5.55 -2.52
N GLU A 100 25.17 -6.36 -1.67
CA GLU A 100 24.49 -5.95 -0.44
C GLU A 100 25.36 -6.24 0.79
N CYS A 101 25.12 -5.52 1.88
CA CYS A 101 25.83 -5.71 3.12
C CYS A 101 25.16 -6.80 3.97
N THR A 102 25.92 -7.78 4.44
CA THR A 102 25.38 -8.89 5.26
C THR A 102 24.81 -8.41 6.59
N VAL A 103 25.39 -7.35 7.16
CA VAL A 103 24.94 -6.76 8.44
C VAL A 103 23.85 -5.70 8.28
N ASP A 104 23.39 -5.41 7.06
CA ASP A 104 22.26 -4.50 6.86
C ASP A 104 20.94 -5.15 7.33
N GLN A 105 20.33 -4.51 8.32
CA GLN A 105 19.08 -4.92 8.95
C GLN A 105 17.84 -4.61 8.09
N GLY A 106 17.94 -3.74 7.08
CA GLY A 106 16.81 -3.28 6.29
C GLY A 106 15.87 -2.36 7.08
N GLY A 107 14.55 -2.46 6.84
CA GLY A 107 13.56 -1.61 7.52
C GLY A 107 13.38 -0.21 6.91
N TYR A 108 13.95 0.03 5.74
CA TYR A 108 13.82 1.27 4.97
C TYR A 108 13.40 0.98 3.53
N PHE A 109 13.10 2.05 2.78
CA PHE A 109 12.67 2.01 1.39
C PHE A 109 13.66 2.76 0.51
N VAL A 110 13.97 2.23 -0.67
CA VAL A 110 14.74 2.95 -1.70
C VAL A 110 13.76 3.61 -2.68
N ILE A 111 13.68 4.95 -2.64
CA ILE A 111 12.80 5.76 -3.48
C ILE A 111 13.67 6.75 -4.27
N ASN A 112 13.62 6.66 -5.60
CA ASN A 112 14.45 7.47 -6.51
C ASN A 112 15.93 7.44 -6.12
N GLY A 113 16.44 6.24 -5.81
CA GLY A 113 17.82 6.01 -5.37
C GLY A 113 18.14 6.38 -3.92
N SER A 114 17.30 7.17 -3.26
CA SER A 114 17.52 7.58 -1.87
C SER A 114 16.85 6.64 -0.88
N GLU A 115 17.51 6.41 0.25
CA GLU A 115 16.96 5.64 1.36
C GLU A 115 16.01 6.50 2.20
N LYS A 116 14.84 5.94 2.53
CA LYS A 116 13.78 6.62 3.28
C LYS A 116 13.25 5.69 4.35
N VAL A 117 13.14 6.21 5.57
CA VAL A 117 12.58 5.52 6.73
C VAL A 117 11.28 6.19 7.12
N LEU A 118 10.26 5.40 7.45
CA LEU A 118 9.05 5.90 8.07
C LEU A 118 9.25 5.95 9.57
N ILE A 119 9.06 7.13 10.16
CA ILE A 119 9.11 7.32 11.61
C ILE A 119 7.71 7.19 12.19
N ALA A 120 7.58 6.47 13.31
CA ALA A 120 6.32 6.40 14.03
C ALA A 120 5.90 7.80 14.48
N GLN A 121 4.60 8.09 14.35
CA GLN A 121 4.00 9.35 14.79
C GLN A 121 3.15 9.07 16.02
N GLU A 122 3.50 9.72 17.13
CA GLU A 122 2.71 9.63 18.36
C GLU A 122 1.46 10.50 18.23
N ARG A 123 0.32 9.93 18.60
CA ARG A 123 -0.97 10.64 18.67
C ARG A 123 -1.73 10.16 19.89
N MET A 124 -2.57 11.05 20.46
CA MET A 124 -3.48 10.66 21.53
C MET A 124 -4.40 9.53 21.07
N SER A 125 -4.64 8.56 21.95
CA SER A 125 -5.54 7.45 21.73
C SER A 125 -6.96 7.94 21.43
N THR A 126 -7.59 7.32 20.43
CA THR A 126 -9.03 7.49 20.15
C THR A 126 -9.85 6.50 20.98
N ASN A 127 -11.17 6.67 20.98
CA ASN A 127 -12.11 5.86 21.76
C ASN A 127 -11.83 5.85 23.27
N GLN A 128 -11.19 6.91 23.77
CA GLN A 128 -10.96 7.17 25.19
C GLN A 128 -11.44 8.57 25.55
N VAL A 129 -11.88 8.75 26.80
CA VAL A 129 -12.29 10.04 27.34
C VAL A 129 -11.10 10.70 27.99
N HIS A 130 -10.65 11.82 27.43
CA HIS A 130 -9.53 12.61 27.98
C HIS A 130 -10.08 13.82 28.72
N VAL A 131 -9.75 14.00 30.01
CA VAL A 131 -10.25 15.12 30.83
C VAL A 131 -9.11 16.07 31.18
N PHE A 132 -9.27 17.34 30.80
CA PHE A 132 -8.27 18.40 31.00
C PHE A 132 -8.81 19.48 31.94
N LYS A 133 -7.97 19.93 32.88
CA LYS A 133 -8.25 21.11 33.71
C LYS A 133 -7.99 22.39 32.89
N LYS A 134 -8.90 23.36 32.94
CA LYS A 134 -8.75 24.68 32.31
C LYS A 134 -8.29 25.72 33.33
N THR A 135 -7.46 26.66 32.87
CA THR A 135 -6.98 27.79 33.68
C THR A 135 -7.94 28.98 33.56
N MET A 136 -8.16 29.71 34.66
CA MET A 136 -8.98 30.94 34.66
C MET A 136 -8.47 31.93 33.59
N PRO A 137 -9.34 32.70 32.90
CA PRO A 137 -10.72 33.03 33.25
C PRO A 137 -11.80 32.23 32.50
N THR A 138 -11.55 30.98 32.11
CA THR A 138 -12.55 30.18 31.38
C THR A 138 -13.80 29.91 32.22
N LYS A 139 -14.98 29.94 31.58
CA LYS A 139 -16.29 29.67 32.21
C LYS A 139 -16.38 28.29 32.91
N TYR A 140 -15.66 27.30 32.40
CA TYR A 140 -15.64 25.92 32.91
C TYR A 140 -14.27 25.57 33.50
N SER A 141 -14.24 24.78 34.58
CA SER A 141 -13.01 24.35 35.25
C SER A 141 -12.33 23.15 34.58
N HIS A 142 -13.10 22.31 33.88
CA HIS A 142 -12.62 21.11 33.18
C HIS A 142 -13.28 20.99 31.80
N VAL A 143 -12.60 20.32 30.87
CA VAL A 143 -13.11 19.95 29.56
C VAL A 143 -12.79 18.48 29.31
N ALA A 144 -13.79 17.71 28.88
CA ALA A 144 -13.61 16.35 28.40
C ALA A 144 -13.58 16.35 26.86
N GLU A 145 -12.55 15.76 26.27
CA GLU A 145 -12.43 15.53 24.83
C GLU A 145 -12.57 14.04 24.52
N ILE A 146 -13.43 13.72 23.55
CA ILE A 146 -13.66 12.35 23.08
C ILE A 146 -13.49 12.37 21.56
N ARG A 147 -12.52 11.60 21.06
CA ARG A 147 -12.33 11.37 19.62
C ARG A 147 -12.69 9.93 19.31
N SER A 148 -13.86 9.72 18.72
CA SER A 148 -14.34 8.38 18.36
C SER A 148 -13.93 7.99 16.94
N ILE A 149 -13.57 6.72 16.76
CA ILE A 149 -13.30 6.09 15.47
C ILE A 149 -14.00 4.72 15.50
N ALA A 150 -14.91 4.48 14.56
CA ALA A 150 -15.55 3.18 14.39
C ALA A 150 -14.50 2.11 14.04
N GLU A 151 -14.75 0.84 14.38
CA GLU A 151 -13.86 -0.26 13.98
C GLU A 151 -13.68 -0.29 12.46
N GLY A 152 -12.43 -0.28 12.00
CA GLY A 152 -12.08 -0.18 10.58
C GLY A 152 -12.13 1.25 10.00
N GLY A 153 -12.58 2.23 10.78
CA GLY A 153 -12.48 3.65 10.43
C GLY A 153 -11.03 4.10 10.38
N LYS A 154 -10.63 4.78 9.30
CA LYS A 154 -9.32 5.41 9.24
C LYS A 154 -9.36 6.69 10.07
N PRO A 155 -8.37 6.96 10.93
CA PRO A 155 -8.22 8.26 11.55
C PRO A 155 -8.12 9.31 10.45
N VAL A 156 -8.96 10.35 10.50
CA VAL A 156 -8.81 11.48 9.59
C VAL A 156 -7.42 12.09 9.83
N PRO A 157 -6.58 12.26 8.80
CA PRO A 157 -5.34 13.00 8.95
C PRO A 157 -5.70 14.47 9.22
N THR A 158 -5.70 14.86 10.49
CA THR A 158 -5.44 16.25 10.90
C THR A 158 -3.96 16.54 10.79
#